data_AF-A0A2E8EWR5-F1
#
_entry.id   AF-A0A2E8EWR5-F1
#
_cell.length_a   1.000
_cell.length_b   1.000
_cell.length_c   1.000
_cell.angle_alpha   90.00
_cell.angle_beta   90.00
_cell.angle_gamma   90.00
#
_symmetry.space_group_name_H-M   'P 1'
#
loop_
_entity.id
_entity.type
_entity.pdbx_description
1 polymer ?
#
loop_
_entity_poly.entity_id
_entity_poly.type
_entity_poly.pdbx_seq_one_letter_code
_entity_poly.pdbx_strand_id
1 'polypeptide(L)' 'MTTSSVDPNQVLLTGENPYIRLSETDGGPNTSDASFWRILFSPGGPGHVLFLQSELTDDQP' A
#
# COMPACT_ATOMS: atom_id res chain seq x y z
N MET A 1 27.41 -18.15 -4.49
CA MET A 1 26.01 -18.22 -4.97
C MET A 1 25.15 -17.51 -3.95
N THR A 2 24.51 -16.40 -4.32
CA THR A 2 23.52 -15.74 -3.45
C THR A 2 22.22 -16.52 -3.52
N THR A 3 21.89 -17.27 -2.48
CA THR A 3 20.58 -17.91 -2.34
C THR A 3 19.53 -16.81 -2.15
N SER A 4 18.64 -16.65 -3.14
CA SER A 4 17.44 -15.82 -3.00
C SER A 4 16.67 -16.28 -1.75
N SER A 5 16.23 -15.33 -0.90
CA SER A 5 15.39 -15.62 0.26
C SER A 5 13.93 -15.92 -0.11
N VAL A 6 13.61 -15.95 -1.41
CA VAL A 6 12.27 -16.15 -1.95
C VAL A 6 12.25 -17.45 -2.76
N ASP A 7 11.43 -18.41 -2.33
CA ASP A 7 11.07 -19.59 -3.13
C ASP A 7 10.09 -19.15 -4.24
N PRO A 8 10.44 -19.32 -5.53
CA PRO A 8 9.60 -18.89 -6.64
C PRO A 8 8.26 -19.63 -6.74
N ASN A 9 8.08 -20.77 -6.06
CA ASN A 9 6.86 -21.58 -6.11
C ASN A 9 5.96 -21.40 -4.88
N GLN A 10 6.36 -20.57 -3.93
CA GLN A 10 5.59 -20.34 -2.71
C GLN A 10 4.95 -18.95 -2.75
N VAL A 11 3.61 -18.90 -2.73
CA VAL A 11 2.90 -17.65 -2.49
C VAL A 11 3.05 -17.28 -1.02
N LEU A 12 3.67 -16.14 -0.74
CA LEU A 12 3.79 -15.59 0.61
C LEU A 12 2.69 -14.59 0.92
N LEU A 13 2.19 -13.87 -0.09
CA LEU A 13 1.16 -12.86 0.09
C LEU A 13 0.33 -12.71 -1.19
N THR A 14 -0.98 -12.54 -1.05
CA THR A 14 -1.86 -12.07 -2.14
C THR A 14 -2.90 -11.10 -1.60
N GLY A 15 -3.35 -10.18 -2.45
CA GLY A 15 -4.25 -9.11 -2.07
C GLY A 15 -4.48 -8.08 -3.17
N GLU A 16 -5.03 -6.95 -2.76
CA GLU A 16 -5.27 -5.77 -3.59
C GLU A 16 -4.46 -4.59 -3.04
N ASN A 17 -3.94 -3.75 -3.92
CA ASN A 17 -3.19 -2.53 -3.57
C ASN A 17 -3.76 -1.30 -4.30
N PRO A 18 -5.01 -0.89 -4.00
CA PRO A 18 -5.57 0.36 -4.50
C PRO A 18 -4.84 1.58 -3.94
N TYR A 19 -4.74 2.60 -4.80
CA TYR A 19 -4.28 3.95 -4.43
C TYR A 19 -5.38 4.95 -4.69
N ILE A 20 -5.55 5.89 -3.76
CA ILE A 20 -6.35 7.09 -3.94
C ILE A 20 -5.41 8.27 -3.82
N ARG A 21 -5.43 9.15 -4.82
CA ARG A 21 -4.72 10.43 -4.80
C ARG A 21 -5.72 11.53 -5.03
N LEU A 22 -5.69 12.53 -4.16
CA LEU A 22 -6.61 13.66 -4.21
C LEU A 22 -5.81 14.89 -4.61
N SER A 23 -6.37 15.67 -5.54
CA SER A 23 -5.89 17.00 -5.91
C SER A 23 -7.08 17.96 -5.86
N GLU A 24 -6.83 19.22 -5.52
CA GLU A 24 -7.90 20.24 -5.47
C GLU A 24 -8.43 20.56 -6.88
N THR A 25 -7.58 20.43 -7.89
CA THR A 25 -7.90 20.70 -9.30
C THR A 25 -7.44 19.56 -10.21
N ASP A 26 -8.07 19.45 -11.38
CA ASP A 26 -7.65 18.47 -12.40
C ASP A 26 -6.24 18.79 -12.89
N GLY A 27 -5.35 17.80 -12.82
CA GLY A 27 -3.92 17.95 -13.12
C GLY A 27 -3.10 18.73 -12.07
N GLY A 28 -3.70 19.15 -10.96
CA GLY A 28 -3.02 19.82 -9.85
C GLY A 28 -2.12 18.87 -9.03
N PRO A 29 -1.29 19.41 -8.11
CA PRO A 29 -0.53 18.58 -7.18
C PRO A 29 -1.46 17.81 -6.24
N ASN A 30 -1.00 16.64 -5.78
CA ASN A 30 -1.74 15.88 -4.79
C ASN A 30 -1.68 16.58 -3.43
N THR A 31 -2.81 16.65 -2.73
CA THR A 31 -2.90 17.11 -1.34
C THR A 31 -3.01 15.96 -0.36
N SER A 32 -3.34 14.76 -0.85
CA SER A 32 -3.41 13.55 -0.04
C SER A 32 -3.15 12.31 -0.89
N ASP A 33 -2.39 11.38 -0.32
CA ASP A 33 -2.08 10.08 -0.88
C ASP A 33 -2.48 9.00 0.12
N ALA A 34 -3.38 8.11 -0.31
CA ALA A 34 -3.84 6.97 0.48
C ALA A 34 -3.48 5.67 -0.24
N SER A 35 -2.61 4.87 0.38
CA SER A 35 -2.27 3.53 -0.06
C SER A 35 -2.98 2.52 0.82
N PHE A 36 -4.02 1.88 0.27
CA PHE A 36 -4.80 0.89 1.00
C PHE A 36 -4.46 -0.51 0.50
N TRP A 37 -4.03 -1.37 1.40
CA TRP A 37 -3.63 -2.73 1.10
C TRP A 37 -4.64 -3.66 1.75
N ARG A 38 -5.37 -4.40 0.92
CA ARG A 38 -6.23 -5.48 1.38
C ARG A 38 -5.50 -6.80 1.17
N ILE A 39 -5.02 -7.37 2.26
CA ILE A 39 -4.33 -8.67 2.26
C ILE A 39 -5.36 -9.79 2.40
N LEU A 40 -5.46 -10.60 1.35
CA LEU A 40 -6.33 -11.79 1.33
C LEU A 40 -5.63 -13.01 1.95
N PHE A 41 -4.31 -13.08 1.81
CA PHE A 41 -3.50 -14.16 2.36
C PHE A 41 -2.11 -13.65 2.75
N SER A 42 -1.64 -14.05 3.93
CA SER A 42 -0.26 -13.94 4.40
C SER A 42 0.00 -14.96 5.53
N PRO A 43 1.25 -15.21 5.97
CA PRO A 43 1.54 -16.09 7.10
C PRO A 43 0.89 -15.64 8.41
N GLY A 44 0.64 -14.33 8.56
CA GLY A 44 -0.06 -13.75 9.71
C GLY A 44 -1.59 -13.78 9.59
N GLY A 45 -2.13 -14.28 8.48
CA GLY A 45 -3.56 -14.24 8.16
C GLY A 45 -3.96 -13.07 7.25
N PRO A 46 -5.27 -12.95 6.93
CA PRO A 46 -5.79 -11.81 6.18
C PRO A 46 -5.78 -10.53 7.02
N GLY A 47 -5.74 -9.38 6.37
CA GLY A 47 -5.67 -8.09 7.06
C GLY A 47 -5.77 -6.90 6.13
N HIS A 48 -5.77 -5.71 6.72
CA HIS A 48 -5.82 -4.45 5.97
C HIS A 48 -4.80 -3.48 6.56
N VAL A 49 -4.14 -2.72 5.69
CA VAL A 49 -3.23 -1.64 6.07
C VAL A 49 -3.59 -0.41 5.27
N LEU A 50 -3.62 0.75 5.92
CA LEU A 50 -3.76 2.05 5.27
C LEU A 50 -2.55 2.89 5.65
N PHE A 51 -1.82 3.34 4.64
CA PHE A 51 -0.88 4.45 4.78
C PHE A 51 -1.55 5.70 4.21
N LEU A 52 -1.64 6.75 5.03
CA LEU A 52 -2.25 8.01 4.65
C LEU A 52 -1.23 9.12 4.88
N GLN A 53 -0.89 9.83 3.82
CA GLN A 53 -0.21 11.11 3.89
C GLN A 53 -1.20 12.19 3.46
N SER A 54 -1.38 13.22 4.27
CA SER A 54 -2.37 14.27 4.02
C SER A 54 -1.92 15.60 4.60
N GLU A 55 -2.31 16.69 3.96
CA GLU A 55 -2.19 18.04 4.51
C GLU A 55 -2.89 18.18 5.88
N LEU A 56 -3.92 17.38 6.17
CA LEU A 56 -4.61 17.37 7.46
C LEU A 56 -3.78 16.75 8.59
N THR A 57 -2.75 15.97 8.23
CA THR A 57 -1.79 15.37 9.18
C THR A 57 -0.42 16.03 9.10
N ASP A 58 -0.34 17.25 8.54
CA ASP A 58 0.93 17.95 8.27
C ASP A 58 1.94 17.06 7.52
N ASP A 59 1.42 16.27 6.55
CA ASP A 59 2.17 15.28 5.78
C ASP A 59 2.91 14.22 6.61
N GLN A 60 2.50 14.03 7.87
CA GLN A 60 3.04 12.97 8.73
C GLN A 60 2.33 11.63 8.47
N PRO A 61 3.08 10.52 8.48
CA PRO A 61 2.55 9.16 8.28
C PRO A 61 1.86 8.57 9.51
#